data_AF-A0A0D5NKG2-F1
#
_entry.id   AF-A0A0D5NKG2-F1
#
_cell.length_a   1.000
_cell.length_b   1.000
_cell.length_c   1.000
_cell.angle_alpha   90.00
_cell.angle_beta   90.00
_cell.angle_gamma   90.00
#
_symmetry.space_group_name_H-M   'P 1'
#
loop_
_entity.id
_entity.type
_entity.pdbx_description
1 polymer ?
#
loop_
_entity_poly.entity_id
_entity_poly.type
_entity_poly.pdbx_seq_one_letter_code
_entity_poly.pdbx_strand_id
1 'polypeptide(L)'
;MVISNGAVRIFVSIVISALLLSGFWPESDVYSQAVKQGQAPLSKAADHKQSLKERYGLSIPDSLTKGDFIVVVAKILDLKATGHKIPFSDLQEGSPYYEPAAALYDKGIITQLSVNADRQLTQSNAVMIALKASGMKELAYTYSPEKTKRSLAKLRITGNNALSPQASQELAAAVDLGLLPADSFSSFSLSKPASGNFASMLLDRVITFHGQNENYLGRISDPDIFRLVNQAWLSRDIIEDKQLQSVVDTALKQKLVTGYNLKDSRYDPHFDPNLTLTYGHSNIVHALQLIGLLRSEGIDAKVQLEPKTSAFVYLKEWGPQDYKIVEDEDGTSIAYTKEYDLSFEFQNVEQKNDFQRIILKYAKKDSDNQTGLIADSWWQPLYFSDTAMQDYKIISNTKITSRNYYAQTFSLSNQTAAIAAGLKQLNPDIQLESYSFWVDEPFYRYLQGDYK
;
A
#
# COMPACT_ATOMS: atom_id res chain seq x y z
N MET A 1 -2.24 -64.84 39.93
CA MET A 1 -3.56 -65.28 40.40
C MET A 1 -3.92 -64.45 41.62
N VAL A 2 -4.88 -63.52 41.46
CA VAL A 2 -5.55 -62.64 42.45
C VAL A 2 -4.63 -61.82 43.38
N ILE A 3 -4.68 -60.49 43.36
CA ILE A 3 -5.30 -59.53 44.32
C ILE A 3 -4.65 -58.17 43.89
N SER A 4 -5.25 -56.97 43.82
CA SER A 4 -6.44 -56.36 44.41
C SER A 4 -6.96 -55.24 43.48
N ASN A 5 -8.27 -54.99 43.53
CA ASN A 5 -8.94 -53.81 42.99
C ASN A 5 -9.11 -52.77 44.12
N GLY A 6 -8.86 -51.49 43.82
CA GLY A 6 -9.17 -50.34 44.67
C GLY A 6 -9.97 -49.30 43.87
N ALA A 7 -11.03 -48.80 44.48
CA ALA A 7 -12.19 -48.17 43.85
C ALA A 7 -12.06 -46.65 43.61
N VAL A 8 -12.88 -46.12 42.69
CA VAL A 8 -13.41 -44.74 42.78
C VAL A 8 -14.89 -44.75 42.33
N ARG A 9 -15.76 -44.21 43.19
CA ARG A 9 -17.21 -44.00 42.98
C ARG A 9 -17.51 -42.51 42.76
N ILE A 10 -18.31 -42.23 41.74
CA ILE A 10 -19.55 -41.41 41.70
C ILE A 10 -19.58 -39.99 42.31
N PHE A 11 -19.83 -39.01 41.41
CA PHE A 11 -20.61 -37.76 41.45
C PHE A 11 -20.83 -36.98 42.77
N VAL A 12 -20.62 -35.65 42.70
CA VAL A 12 -21.62 -34.61 43.06
C VAL A 12 -21.31 -33.30 42.29
N SER A 13 -22.31 -32.78 41.58
CA SER A 13 -22.39 -31.41 41.06
C SER A 13 -22.68 -30.42 42.20
N ILE A 14 -21.99 -29.28 42.23
CA ILE A 14 -22.33 -28.15 43.10
C ILE A 14 -22.87 -27.01 42.24
N VAL A 15 -24.17 -26.77 42.41
CA VAL A 15 -24.90 -25.55 42.06
C VAL A 15 -24.72 -24.58 43.23
N ILE A 16 -24.27 -23.35 42.97
CA ILE A 16 -24.41 -22.24 43.91
C ILE A 16 -25.26 -21.16 43.23
N SER A 17 -26.50 -21.06 43.70
CA SER A 17 -27.32 -19.86 43.57
C SER A 17 -27.06 -18.98 44.79
N ALA A 18 -26.82 -17.69 44.59
CA ALA A 18 -26.92 -16.70 45.67
C ALA A 18 -27.56 -15.41 45.15
N LEU A 19 -28.49 -14.94 45.97
CA LEU A 19 -29.47 -13.89 45.78
C LEU A 19 -28.92 -12.47 45.58
N LEU A 20 -29.79 -11.70 44.91
CA LEU A 20 -29.93 -10.26 44.82
C LEU A 20 -29.67 -9.51 46.14
N LEU A 21 -28.83 -8.47 46.07
CA LEU A 21 -28.97 -7.27 46.89
C LEU A 21 -28.80 -6.04 45.99
N SER A 22 -29.88 -5.25 45.95
CA SER A 22 -30.01 -3.94 45.34
C SER A 22 -29.09 -2.92 45.99
N GLY A 23 -28.23 -2.27 45.19
CA GLY A 23 -27.45 -1.11 45.58
C GLY A 23 -27.53 -0.06 44.50
N PHE A 24 -28.16 1.07 44.82
CA PHE A 24 -28.33 2.25 44.00
C PHE A 24 -26.98 2.79 43.50
N TRP A 25 -26.83 2.90 42.19
CA TRP A 25 -25.82 3.76 41.56
C TRP A 25 -26.56 4.74 40.64
N PRO A 26 -26.27 6.05 40.71
CA PRO A 26 -26.96 7.05 39.91
C PRO A 26 -26.63 6.86 38.43
N GLU A 27 -27.66 6.93 37.59
CA GLU A 27 -27.56 7.00 36.14
C GLU A 27 -26.62 8.14 35.76
N SER A 28 -25.45 7.79 35.21
CA SER A 28 -24.63 8.73 34.47
C SER A 28 -25.04 8.62 33.01
N ASP A 29 -25.81 9.61 32.57
CA ASP A 29 -26.11 9.92 31.17
C ASP A 29 -24.81 10.23 30.41
N VAL A 30 -24.01 9.22 30.08
CA VAL A 30 -22.83 9.39 29.22
C VAL A 30 -22.54 8.13 28.40
N TYR A 31 -23.48 7.63 27.59
CA TYR A 31 -23.14 6.81 26.42
C TYR A 31 -24.26 6.89 25.37
N SER A 32 -24.40 8.07 24.77
CA SER A 32 -25.01 8.22 23.45
C SER A 32 -24.24 9.27 22.67
N GLN A 33 -22.99 8.97 22.37
CA GLN A 33 -22.37 9.50 21.15
C GLN A 33 -22.32 8.35 20.16
N ALA A 34 -23.25 8.42 19.21
CA ALA A 34 -23.17 7.67 17.97
C ALA A 34 -21.75 7.83 17.42
N VAL A 35 -21.06 6.70 17.27
CA VAL A 35 -19.80 6.59 16.55
C VAL A 35 -20.04 7.19 15.17
N LYS A 36 -19.62 8.44 14.97
CA LYS A 36 -19.41 8.96 13.62
C LYS A 36 -18.36 8.05 13.01
N GLN A 37 -18.77 7.23 12.06
CA GLN A 37 -17.83 6.56 11.15
C GLN A 37 -16.84 7.63 10.70
N GLY A 38 -15.58 7.46 11.11
CA GLY A 38 -14.50 8.32 10.68
C GLY A 38 -14.46 8.27 9.15
N GLN A 39 -14.84 9.36 8.51
CA GLN A 39 -14.48 9.58 7.12
C GLN A 39 -12.96 9.52 7.08
N ALA A 40 -12.41 8.63 6.24
CA ALA A 40 -11.01 8.70 5.88
C ALA A 40 -10.67 10.16 5.53
N PRO A 41 -9.56 10.73 6.03
CA PRO A 41 -9.16 12.08 5.62
C PRO A 41 -9.02 12.08 4.10
N LEU A 42 -9.95 12.77 3.43
CA LEU A 42 -9.85 13.06 2.01
C LEU A 42 -8.62 13.95 1.83
N SER A 43 -7.68 13.48 1.02
CA SER A 43 -6.59 14.31 0.49
C SER A 43 -7.20 15.60 -0.10
N LYS A 44 -6.67 16.76 0.28
CA LYS A 44 -7.14 18.04 -0.22
C LYS A 44 -6.89 18.13 -1.73
N ALA A 45 -7.64 18.96 -2.44
CA ALA A 45 -7.52 19.09 -3.91
C ALA A 45 -6.11 19.43 -4.43
N ALA A 46 -5.24 20.04 -3.61
CA ALA A 46 -3.83 20.28 -3.94
C ALA A 46 -3.00 18.98 -3.97
N ASP A 47 -3.37 18.02 -3.13
CA ASP A 47 -2.66 16.76 -2.93
C ASP A 47 -2.84 15.84 -4.17
N HIS A 48 -4.01 15.88 -4.82
CA HIS A 48 -4.29 15.09 -6.03
C HIS A 48 -3.39 15.45 -7.21
N LYS A 49 -3.25 16.75 -7.51
CA LYS A 49 -2.40 17.22 -8.61
C LYS A 49 -0.93 16.91 -8.36
N GLN A 50 -0.49 17.04 -7.11
CA GLN A 50 0.88 16.74 -6.72
C GLN A 50 1.18 15.24 -6.85
N SER A 51 0.28 14.38 -6.36
CA SER A 51 0.38 12.92 -6.51
C SER A 51 0.49 12.48 -7.97
N LEU A 52 -0.36 13.00 -8.85
CA LEU A 52 -0.29 12.71 -10.29
C LEU A 52 1.03 13.16 -10.93
N LYS A 53 1.58 14.30 -10.48
CA LYS A 53 2.87 14.80 -10.97
C LYS A 53 4.03 13.92 -10.51
N GLU A 54 4.06 13.55 -9.24
CA GLU A 54 5.14 12.75 -8.67
C GLU A 54 5.13 11.32 -9.21
N ARG A 55 3.95 10.69 -9.27
CA ARG A 55 3.84 9.28 -9.67
C ARG A 55 3.86 9.06 -11.18
N TYR A 56 3.26 9.95 -11.94
CA TYR A 56 3.07 9.77 -13.39
C TYR A 56 3.75 10.85 -14.25
N GLY A 57 4.43 11.82 -13.64
CA GLY A 57 4.99 12.97 -14.36
C GLY A 57 3.92 13.82 -15.04
N LEU A 58 2.69 13.82 -14.51
CA LEU A 58 1.53 14.46 -15.13
C LEU A 58 1.21 15.81 -14.47
N SER A 59 1.24 16.89 -15.25
CA SER A 59 0.76 18.21 -14.81
C SER A 59 -0.62 18.48 -15.38
N ILE A 60 -1.64 18.54 -14.51
CA ILE A 60 -3.03 18.74 -14.90
C ILE A 60 -3.36 20.24 -14.93
N PRO A 61 -3.64 20.84 -16.11
CA PRO A 61 -3.97 22.27 -16.20
C PRO A 61 -5.36 22.56 -15.62
N ASP A 62 -5.66 23.82 -15.32
CA ASP A 62 -6.95 24.19 -14.73
C ASP A 62 -8.13 24.09 -15.69
N SER A 63 -7.88 24.18 -17.00
CA SER A 63 -8.86 23.93 -18.05
C SER A 63 -8.33 22.83 -18.95
N LEU A 64 -9.17 21.83 -19.23
CA LEU A 64 -8.84 20.69 -20.06
C LEU A 64 -9.82 20.57 -21.23
N THR A 65 -9.34 20.08 -22.36
CA THR A 65 -10.18 19.48 -23.38
C THR A 65 -10.52 18.04 -23.02
N LYS A 66 -11.52 17.47 -23.70
CA LYS A 66 -11.84 16.04 -23.56
C LYS A 66 -10.66 15.16 -24.02
N GLY A 67 -9.93 15.59 -25.05
CA GLY A 67 -8.72 14.95 -25.57
C GLY A 67 -7.62 14.87 -24.51
N ASP A 68 -7.36 15.98 -23.81
CA ASP A 68 -6.36 16.01 -22.72
C ASP A 68 -6.68 14.98 -21.64
N PHE A 69 -7.95 14.89 -21.23
CA PHE A 69 -8.37 13.93 -20.21
C PHE A 69 -8.25 12.48 -20.70
N ILE A 70 -8.56 12.21 -21.97
CA ILE A 70 -8.40 10.90 -22.60
C ILE A 70 -6.93 10.47 -22.61
N VAL A 71 -6.02 11.37 -22.99
CA VAL A 71 -4.57 11.12 -22.97
C VAL A 71 -4.12 10.73 -21.57
N VAL A 72 -4.56 11.48 -20.57
CA VAL A 72 -4.19 11.22 -19.18
C VAL A 72 -4.75 9.88 -18.70
N VAL A 73 -6.02 9.56 -18.99
CA VAL A 73 -6.63 8.26 -18.65
C VAL A 73 -5.88 7.10 -19.31
N ALA A 74 -5.51 7.23 -20.59
CA ALA A 74 -4.71 6.20 -21.27
C ALA A 74 -3.35 5.99 -20.59
N LYS A 75 -2.70 7.09 -20.17
CA LYS A 75 -1.39 7.04 -19.52
C LYS A 75 -1.45 6.39 -18.13
N ILE A 76 -2.39 6.79 -17.27
CA ILE A 76 -2.48 6.21 -15.90
C ILE A 76 -2.82 4.72 -15.94
N LEU A 77 -3.53 4.27 -16.97
CA LEU A 77 -3.92 2.87 -17.14
C LEU A 77 -2.95 2.06 -18.03
N ASP A 78 -1.83 2.66 -18.47
CA ASP A 78 -0.88 2.09 -19.44
C ASP A 78 -1.57 1.42 -20.66
N LEU A 79 -2.57 2.10 -21.22
CA LEU A 79 -3.34 1.59 -22.35
C LEU A 79 -2.64 1.89 -23.67
N LYS A 80 -2.60 0.87 -24.53
CA LYS A 80 -2.09 0.94 -25.90
C LYS A 80 -3.17 0.47 -26.87
N ALA A 81 -3.29 1.14 -28.01
CA ALA A 81 -4.20 0.73 -29.06
C ALA A 81 -3.78 -0.63 -29.63
N THR A 82 -4.75 -1.43 -30.05
CA THR A 82 -4.49 -2.78 -30.60
C THR A 82 -3.92 -2.76 -32.02
N GLY A 83 -3.66 -1.58 -32.59
CA GLY A 83 -3.13 -1.39 -33.95
C GLY A 83 -4.19 -1.42 -35.05
N HIS A 84 -5.47 -1.68 -34.71
CA HIS A 84 -6.58 -1.60 -35.64
C HIS A 84 -7.07 -0.15 -35.75
N LYS A 85 -7.24 0.32 -36.98
CA LYS A 85 -7.72 1.68 -37.26
C LYS A 85 -9.18 1.83 -36.80
N ILE A 86 -9.42 2.76 -35.88
CA ILE A 86 -10.77 3.13 -35.44
C ILE A 86 -11.27 4.30 -36.33
N PRO A 87 -12.42 4.16 -37.00
CA PRO A 87 -12.94 5.19 -37.90
C PRO A 87 -13.66 6.30 -37.12
N PHE A 88 -12.93 7.04 -36.29
CA PHE A 88 -13.51 8.20 -35.60
C PHE A 88 -13.99 9.25 -36.62
N SER A 89 -15.19 9.78 -36.42
CA SER A 89 -15.82 10.71 -37.35
C SER A 89 -15.25 12.12 -37.30
N ASP A 90 -14.59 12.47 -36.19
CA ASP A 90 -14.11 13.82 -35.87
C ASP A 90 -12.66 13.86 -35.38
N LEU A 91 -11.93 12.74 -35.48
CA LEU A 91 -10.55 12.63 -35.01
C LEU A 91 -9.68 11.91 -36.04
N GLN A 92 -8.71 12.63 -36.59
CA GLN A 92 -7.79 12.11 -37.62
C GLN A 92 -6.60 11.38 -36.98
N GLU A 93 -6.01 10.40 -37.68
CA GLU A 93 -4.87 9.60 -37.21
C GLU A 93 -3.65 10.44 -36.80
N GLY A 94 -3.42 11.58 -37.47
CA GLY A 94 -2.32 12.48 -37.13
C GLY A 94 -2.55 13.32 -35.87
N SER A 95 -3.73 13.23 -35.24
CA SER A 95 -4.02 13.96 -34.01
C SER A 95 -3.29 13.35 -32.82
N PRO A 96 -2.75 14.16 -31.88
CA PRO A 96 -2.14 13.65 -30.65
C PRO A 96 -3.14 12.88 -29.76
N TYR A 97 -4.46 13.02 -29.99
CA TYR A 97 -5.49 12.32 -29.22
C TYR A 97 -5.92 11.00 -29.85
N TYR A 98 -5.49 10.69 -31.09
CA TYR A 98 -6.00 9.52 -31.83
C TYR A 98 -5.64 8.20 -31.14
N GLU A 99 -4.35 7.95 -30.90
CA GLU A 99 -3.88 6.71 -30.28
C GLU A 99 -4.46 6.49 -28.87
N PRO A 100 -4.47 7.49 -27.96
CA PRO A 100 -5.15 7.36 -26.68
C PRO A 100 -6.66 7.10 -26.80
N ALA A 101 -7.35 7.79 -27.72
CA ALA A 101 -8.77 7.58 -27.93
C ALA A 101 -9.07 6.17 -28.47
N ALA A 102 -8.25 5.67 -29.39
CA ALA A 102 -8.34 4.30 -29.91
C ALA A 102 -8.10 3.27 -28.80
N ALA A 103 -7.08 3.47 -27.96
CA ALA A 103 -6.80 2.60 -26.81
C ALA A 103 -7.99 2.55 -25.83
N LEU A 104 -8.61 3.70 -25.53
CA LEU A 104 -9.80 3.76 -24.68
C LEU A 104 -11.04 3.16 -25.36
N TYR A 105 -11.15 3.27 -26.69
CA TYR A 105 -12.23 2.67 -27.47
C TYR A 105 -12.17 1.14 -27.45
N ASP A 106 -10.97 0.58 -27.63
CA ASP A 106 -10.71 -0.87 -27.54
C ASP A 106 -11.08 -1.45 -26.17
N LYS A 107 -10.96 -0.64 -25.11
CA LYS A 107 -11.39 -1.00 -23.75
C LYS A 107 -12.86 -0.70 -23.45
N GLY A 108 -13.60 -0.14 -24.40
CA GLY A 108 -14.99 0.26 -24.22
C GLY A 108 -15.19 1.41 -23.21
N ILE A 109 -14.15 2.20 -22.95
CA ILE A 109 -14.20 3.39 -22.10
C ILE A 109 -14.84 4.54 -22.90
N ILE A 110 -14.37 4.72 -24.13
CA ILE A 110 -15.07 5.54 -25.13
C ILE A 110 -15.86 4.58 -26.02
N THR A 111 -17.12 4.88 -26.30
CA THR A 111 -17.99 3.98 -27.07
C THR A 111 -18.57 4.63 -28.32
N GLN A 112 -18.40 5.94 -28.48
CA GLN A 112 -18.87 6.70 -29.64
C GLN A 112 -17.74 6.95 -30.62
N LEU A 113 -18.06 6.95 -31.92
CA LEU A 113 -17.12 7.30 -32.98
C LEU A 113 -16.85 8.81 -33.10
N SER A 114 -17.67 9.65 -32.46
CA SER A 114 -17.37 11.07 -32.29
C SER A 114 -16.72 11.30 -30.93
N VAL A 115 -15.42 11.57 -30.95
CA VAL A 115 -14.60 11.75 -29.75
C VAL A 115 -14.80 13.14 -29.16
N ASN A 116 -14.95 14.16 -30.00
CA ASN A 116 -14.99 15.57 -29.62
C ASN A 116 -13.75 16.00 -28.80
N ALA A 117 -12.55 15.61 -29.25
CA ALA A 117 -11.32 15.75 -28.48
C ALA A 117 -11.01 17.20 -28.11
N ASP A 118 -11.18 18.16 -29.02
CA ASP A 118 -10.87 19.58 -28.79
C ASP A 118 -11.95 20.33 -27.97
N ARG A 119 -13.09 19.69 -27.67
CA ARG A 119 -14.14 20.33 -26.85
C ARG A 119 -13.70 20.42 -25.41
N GLN A 120 -14.08 21.51 -24.73
CA GLN A 120 -13.88 21.66 -23.30
C GLN A 120 -14.48 20.47 -22.53
N LEU A 121 -13.71 19.91 -21.61
CA LEU A 121 -14.15 18.80 -20.77
C LEU A 121 -15.26 19.29 -19.83
N THR A 122 -16.43 18.66 -19.89
CA THR A 122 -17.51 18.90 -18.93
C THR A 122 -17.39 17.95 -17.74
N GLN A 123 -17.93 18.33 -16.59
CA GLN A 123 -17.94 17.47 -15.40
C GLN A 123 -18.66 16.14 -15.66
N SER A 124 -19.77 16.13 -16.42
CA SER A 124 -20.46 14.89 -16.78
C SER A 124 -19.60 13.95 -17.62
N ASN A 125 -18.94 14.46 -18.65
CA ASN A 125 -18.06 13.65 -19.50
C ASN A 125 -16.87 13.11 -18.70
N ALA A 126 -16.27 13.93 -17.83
CA ALA A 126 -15.18 13.48 -16.96
C ALA A 126 -15.62 12.32 -16.05
N VAL A 127 -16.78 12.42 -15.40
CA VAL A 127 -17.30 11.38 -14.50
C VAL A 127 -17.62 10.09 -15.26
N MET A 128 -18.25 10.18 -16.44
CA MET A 128 -18.61 9.00 -17.24
C MET A 128 -17.37 8.29 -17.79
N ILE A 129 -16.36 9.03 -18.26
CA ILE A 129 -15.09 8.46 -18.69
C ILE A 129 -14.40 7.79 -17.49
N ALA A 130 -14.31 8.48 -16.35
CA ALA A 130 -13.68 7.95 -15.14
C ALA A 130 -14.37 6.67 -14.65
N LEU A 131 -15.69 6.61 -14.61
CA LEU A 131 -16.42 5.41 -14.21
C LEU A 131 -16.08 4.19 -15.07
N LYS A 132 -16.07 4.38 -16.40
CA LYS A 132 -15.75 3.29 -17.32
C LYS A 132 -14.27 2.93 -17.24
N ALA A 133 -13.40 3.91 -17.09
CA ALA A 133 -11.98 3.71 -16.83
C ALA A 133 -11.73 2.94 -15.53
N SER A 134 -12.56 3.10 -14.51
CA SER A 134 -12.56 2.32 -13.26
C SER A 134 -13.10 0.89 -13.41
N GLY A 135 -13.48 0.44 -14.62
CA GLY A 135 -14.01 -0.91 -14.85
C GLY A 135 -15.46 -1.12 -14.36
N MET A 136 -16.22 -0.04 -14.16
CA MET A 136 -17.57 -0.11 -13.55
C MET A 136 -18.71 0.00 -14.56
N LYS A 137 -18.41 -0.14 -15.86
CA LYS A 137 -19.37 0.01 -16.96
C LYS A 137 -20.51 -1.00 -16.87
N GLU A 138 -20.19 -2.28 -16.74
CA GLU A 138 -21.16 -3.37 -16.67
C GLU A 138 -22.07 -3.21 -15.45
N LEU A 139 -21.50 -2.83 -14.30
CA LEU A 139 -22.27 -2.51 -13.09
C LEU A 139 -23.22 -1.34 -13.33
N ALA A 140 -22.75 -0.27 -13.97
CA ALA A 140 -23.59 0.88 -14.27
C ALA A 140 -24.80 0.49 -15.13
N TYR A 141 -24.60 -0.37 -16.13
CA TYR A 141 -25.67 -0.81 -17.02
C TYR A 141 -26.69 -1.77 -16.37
N THR A 142 -26.45 -2.21 -15.12
CA THR A 142 -27.47 -2.90 -14.31
C THR A 142 -28.49 -1.96 -13.66
N TYR A 143 -28.27 -0.63 -13.70
CA TYR A 143 -29.12 0.32 -12.98
C TYR A 143 -30.50 0.44 -13.64
N SER A 144 -31.55 0.02 -12.92
CA SER A 144 -32.94 0.25 -13.34
C SER A 144 -33.26 1.76 -13.40
N PRO A 145 -34.34 2.16 -14.09
CA PRO A 145 -34.79 3.55 -14.08
C PRO A 145 -35.01 4.11 -12.67
N GLU A 146 -35.55 3.31 -11.75
CA GLU A 146 -35.82 3.70 -10.36
C GLU A 146 -34.52 3.84 -9.56
N LYS A 147 -33.57 2.91 -9.74
CA LYS A 147 -32.25 2.99 -9.11
C LYS A 147 -31.52 4.25 -9.58
N THR A 148 -31.48 4.45 -10.89
CA THR A 148 -30.91 5.65 -11.54
C THR A 148 -31.53 6.93 -10.97
N LYS A 149 -32.86 7.01 -10.93
CA LYS A 149 -33.58 8.17 -10.39
C LYS A 149 -33.21 8.47 -8.93
N ARG A 150 -33.11 7.45 -8.08
CA ARG A 150 -32.74 7.63 -6.66
C ARG A 150 -31.32 8.17 -6.50
N SER A 151 -30.35 7.65 -7.25
CA SER A 151 -28.95 8.09 -7.15
C SER A 151 -28.79 9.51 -7.71
N LEU A 152 -29.40 9.82 -8.86
CA LEU A 152 -29.33 11.15 -9.48
C LEU A 152 -30.07 12.24 -8.68
N ALA A 153 -31.04 11.87 -7.84
CA ALA A 153 -31.68 12.82 -6.92
C ALA A 153 -30.68 13.46 -5.95
N LYS A 154 -29.60 12.75 -5.58
CA LYS A 154 -28.52 13.28 -4.73
C LYS A 154 -27.78 14.45 -5.39
N LEU A 155 -27.71 14.46 -6.72
CA LEU A 155 -27.13 15.52 -7.55
C LEU A 155 -28.14 16.61 -7.93
N ARG A 156 -29.43 16.47 -7.56
CA ARG A 156 -30.52 17.40 -7.91
C ARG A 156 -30.73 17.58 -9.42
N ILE A 157 -30.48 16.55 -10.22
CA ILE A 157 -30.61 16.57 -11.70
C ILE A 157 -31.68 15.59 -12.23
N THR A 158 -32.56 15.10 -11.37
CA THR A 158 -33.61 14.13 -11.74
C THR A 158 -34.49 14.65 -12.89
N GLY A 159 -34.69 13.84 -13.93
CA GLY A 159 -35.56 14.18 -15.06
C GLY A 159 -34.93 15.12 -16.10
N ASN A 160 -33.59 15.27 -16.09
CA ASN A 160 -32.90 16.04 -17.10
C ASN A 160 -32.84 15.28 -18.45
N ASN A 161 -33.54 15.80 -19.47
CA ASN A 161 -33.61 15.20 -20.80
C ASN A 161 -32.31 15.33 -21.61
N ALA A 162 -31.28 16.02 -21.10
CA ALA A 162 -29.98 16.14 -21.75
C ALA A 162 -29.13 14.86 -21.65
N LEU A 163 -29.47 13.94 -20.75
CA LEU A 163 -28.77 12.66 -20.60
C LEU A 163 -29.48 11.56 -21.37
N SER A 164 -28.69 10.75 -22.10
CA SER A 164 -29.17 9.46 -22.57
C SER A 164 -29.45 8.51 -21.39
N PRO A 165 -30.22 7.43 -21.59
CA PRO A 165 -30.42 6.41 -20.56
C PRO A 165 -29.09 5.85 -20.03
N GLN A 166 -28.14 5.54 -20.92
CA GLN A 166 -26.82 5.02 -20.54
C GLN A 166 -26.00 6.06 -19.76
N ALA A 167 -26.00 7.32 -20.20
CA ALA A 167 -25.31 8.39 -19.47
C ALA A 167 -25.89 8.60 -18.07
N SER A 168 -27.22 8.45 -17.93
CA SER A 168 -27.89 8.52 -16.62
C SER A 168 -27.47 7.37 -15.70
N GLN A 169 -27.39 6.14 -16.23
CA GLN A 169 -26.92 4.97 -15.50
C GLN A 169 -25.46 5.11 -15.06
N GLU A 170 -24.58 5.57 -15.96
CA GLU A 170 -23.15 5.81 -15.67
C GLU A 170 -23.00 6.82 -14.52
N LEU A 171 -23.67 7.98 -14.62
CA LEU A 171 -23.60 8.99 -13.58
C LEU A 171 -24.21 8.52 -12.25
N ALA A 172 -25.31 7.77 -12.29
CA ALA A 172 -25.92 7.19 -11.09
C ALA A 172 -24.98 6.22 -10.37
N ALA A 173 -24.30 5.35 -11.13
CA ALA A 173 -23.31 4.44 -10.58
C ALA A 173 -22.11 5.18 -9.98
N ALA A 174 -21.62 6.23 -10.63
CA ALA A 174 -20.52 7.04 -10.10
C ALA A 174 -20.85 7.68 -8.75
N VAL A 175 -22.11 8.08 -8.54
CA VAL A 175 -22.61 8.63 -7.28
C VAL A 175 -22.66 7.57 -6.18
N ASP A 176 -23.23 6.40 -6.48
CA ASP A 176 -23.41 5.34 -5.47
C ASP A 176 -22.10 4.64 -5.10
N LEU A 177 -21.14 4.60 -6.03
CA LEU A 177 -19.79 4.07 -5.80
C LEU A 177 -18.85 5.06 -5.10
N GLY A 178 -19.29 6.30 -4.88
CA GLY A 178 -18.44 7.35 -4.32
C GLY A 178 -17.30 7.79 -5.24
N LEU A 179 -17.33 7.42 -6.53
CA LEU A 179 -16.42 7.95 -7.55
C LEU A 179 -16.56 9.48 -7.64
N LEU A 180 -17.81 9.96 -7.65
CA LEU A 180 -18.12 11.35 -7.36
C LEU A 180 -18.41 11.45 -5.84
N PRO A 181 -17.56 12.12 -5.05
CA PRO A 181 -17.76 12.21 -3.60
C PRO A 181 -18.93 13.15 -3.23
N ALA A 182 -19.54 12.90 -2.07
CA ALA A 182 -20.78 13.56 -1.65
C ALA A 182 -20.66 15.09 -1.51
N ASP A 183 -19.50 15.53 -1.07
CA ASP A 183 -19.06 16.92 -0.93
C ASP A 183 -18.95 17.64 -2.28
N SER A 184 -18.86 16.91 -3.40
CA SER A 184 -18.94 17.50 -4.74
C SER A 184 -20.39 17.68 -5.24
N PHE A 185 -21.40 17.03 -4.64
CA PHE A 185 -22.75 16.97 -5.20
C PHE A 185 -23.41 18.34 -5.37
N SER A 186 -23.22 19.26 -4.43
CA SER A 186 -23.84 20.59 -4.47
C SER A 186 -23.26 21.50 -5.56
N SER A 187 -22.02 21.25 -5.99
CA SER A 187 -21.29 22.06 -6.97
C SER A 187 -21.21 21.45 -8.36
N PHE A 188 -21.69 20.20 -8.49
CA PHE A 188 -21.71 19.44 -9.72
C PHE A 188 -22.80 19.93 -10.67
N SER A 189 -22.48 20.02 -11.96
CA SER A 189 -23.43 20.33 -13.03
C SER A 189 -22.99 19.67 -14.34
N LEU A 190 -23.97 19.20 -15.12
CA LEU A 190 -23.70 18.40 -16.33
C LEU A 190 -22.84 19.13 -17.37
N SER A 191 -23.10 20.42 -17.59
CA SER A 191 -22.46 21.23 -18.63
C SER A 191 -21.31 22.09 -18.12
N LYS A 192 -21.12 22.15 -16.80
CA LYS A 192 -20.04 22.95 -16.21
C LYS A 192 -18.69 22.39 -16.66
N PRO A 193 -17.73 23.25 -17.03
CA PRO A 193 -16.36 22.81 -17.30
C PRO A 193 -15.75 22.10 -16.09
N ALA A 194 -15.10 20.97 -16.32
CA ALA A 194 -14.31 20.29 -15.32
C ALA A 194 -13.02 21.07 -15.10
N SER A 195 -12.82 21.58 -13.87
CA SER A 195 -11.55 22.19 -13.51
C SER A 195 -10.45 21.13 -13.38
N GLY A 196 -9.20 21.55 -13.44
CA GLY A 196 -8.06 20.67 -13.19
C GLY A 196 -8.14 19.92 -11.86
N ASN A 197 -8.64 20.57 -10.80
CA ASN A 197 -8.82 19.92 -9.50
C ASN A 197 -9.90 18.82 -9.54
N PHE A 198 -11.03 19.09 -10.21
CA PHE A 198 -12.09 18.09 -10.36
C PHE A 198 -11.63 16.90 -11.23
N ALA A 199 -10.90 17.18 -12.31
CA ALA A 199 -10.31 16.14 -13.14
C ALA A 199 -9.28 15.30 -12.36
N SER A 200 -8.38 15.93 -11.61
CA SER A 200 -7.35 15.23 -10.80
C SER A 200 -7.98 14.33 -9.74
N MET A 201 -9.00 14.82 -9.03
CA MET A 201 -9.76 14.01 -8.07
C MET A 201 -10.35 12.75 -8.73
N LEU A 202 -10.94 12.88 -9.93
CA LEU A 202 -11.50 11.71 -10.64
C LEU A 202 -10.42 10.74 -11.11
N LEU A 203 -9.27 11.24 -11.57
CA LEU A 203 -8.13 10.39 -11.98
C LEU A 203 -7.57 9.60 -10.79
N ASP A 204 -7.43 10.23 -9.63
CA ASP A 204 -7.03 9.54 -8.40
C ASP A 204 -8.03 8.46 -7.97
N ARG A 205 -9.34 8.71 -8.19
CA ARG A 205 -10.35 7.66 -8.01
C ARG A 205 -10.16 6.52 -9.00
N VAL A 206 -9.92 6.80 -10.28
CA VAL A 206 -9.61 5.75 -11.27
C VAL A 206 -8.44 4.90 -10.80
N ILE A 207 -7.33 5.52 -10.42
CA ILE A 207 -6.13 4.86 -9.88
C ILE A 207 -6.48 4.00 -8.65
N THR A 208 -7.30 4.53 -7.74
CA THR A 208 -7.76 3.81 -6.54
C THR A 208 -8.57 2.56 -6.89
N PHE A 209 -9.48 2.64 -7.87
CA PHE A 209 -10.26 1.49 -8.32
C PHE A 209 -9.39 0.38 -8.95
N HIS A 210 -8.23 0.74 -9.49
CA HIS A 210 -7.22 -0.22 -9.99
C HIS A 210 -6.25 -0.71 -8.93
N GLY A 211 -6.38 -0.28 -7.67
CA GLY A 211 -5.45 -0.63 -6.59
C GLY A 211 -4.05 -0.04 -6.80
N GLN A 212 -3.93 1.00 -7.64
CA GLN A 212 -2.66 1.66 -7.99
C GLN A 212 -2.40 2.92 -7.17
N ASN A 213 -3.24 3.20 -6.17
CA ASN A 213 -3.04 4.30 -5.24
C ASN A 213 -2.13 3.85 -4.08
N GLU A 214 -2.11 4.61 -2.99
CA GLU A 214 -1.57 4.15 -1.71
C GLU A 214 -2.12 2.77 -1.36
N ASN A 215 -1.23 1.87 -1.00
CA ASN A 215 -1.51 0.51 -0.64
C ASN A 215 -1.26 0.36 0.86
N TYR A 216 -2.33 0.29 1.64
CA TYR A 216 -2.24 0.17 3.08
C TYR A 216 -3.40 -0.65 3.63
N LEU A 217 -3.15 -1.31 4.76
CA LEU A 217 -4.12 -2.15 5.43
C LEU A 217 -5.16 -1.32 6.19
N GLY A 218 -4.73 -0.26 6.84
CA GLY A 218 -5.57 0.65 7.61
C GLY A 218 -4.74 1.69 8.34
N ARG A 219 -5.38 2.44 9.23
CA ARG A 219 -4.71 3.37 10.14
C ARG A 219 -4.46 2.73 11.50
N ILE A 220 -3.47 3.23 12.22
CA ILE A 220 -3.20 2.81 13.60
C ILE A 220 -4.43 2.99 14.48
N SER A 221 -5.28 4.00 14.26
CA SER A 221 -6.51 4.20 15.02
C SER A 221 -7.67 3.26 14.66
N ASP A 222 -7.59 2.53 13.54
CA ASP A 222 -8.69 1.67 13.11
C ASP A 222 -8.92 0.51 14.10
N PRO A 223 -10.18 0.19 14.44
CA PRO A 223 -10.49 -0.82 15.44
C PRO A 223 -10.05 -2.23 15.02
N ASP A 224 -9.90 -2.49 13.72
CA ASP A 224 -9.55 -3.79 13.17
C ASP A 224 -8.12 -3.88 12.61
N ILE A 225 -7.28 -2.86 12.80
CA ILE A 225 -5.91 -2.84 12.27
C ILE A 225 -5.07 -4.05 12.72
N PHE A 226 -5.18 -4.47 13.98
CA PHE A 226 -4.46 -5.64 14.49
C PHE A 226 -4.84 -6.92 13.76
N ARG A 227 -6.14 -7.08 13.45
CA ARG A 227 -6.64 -8.22 12.68
C ARG A 227 -6.11 -8.17 11.24
N LEU A 228 -6.13 -7.00 10.61
CA LEU A 228 -5.69 -6.82 9.22
C LEU A 228 -4.20 -7.11 9.05
N VAL A 229 -3.35 -6.60 9.94
CA VAL A 229 -1.89 -6.85 9.93
C VAL A 229 -1.59 -8.33 10.19
N ASN A 230 -2.26 -8.95 11.16
CA ASN A 230 -2.08 -10.38 11.43
C ASN A 230 -2.54 -11.26 10.26
N GLN A 231 -3.66 -10.92 9.61
CA GLN A 231 -4.14 -11.64 8.42
C GLN A 231 -3.19 -11.45 7.23
N ALA A 232 -2.68 -10.25 7.00
CA ALA A 232 -1.68 -9.98 5.96
C ALA A 232 -0.45 -10.88 6.16
N TRP A 233 0.07 -10.95 7.39
CA TRP A 233 1.16 -11.85 7.75
C TRP A 233 0.84 -13.33 7.51
N LEU A 234 -0.30 -13.83 8.00
CA LEU A 234 -0.67 -15.24 7.87
C LEU A 234 -0.96 -15.67 6.43
N SER A 235 -1.35 -14.74 5.56
CA SER A 235 -1.70 -15.04 4.16
C SER A 235 -0.50 -15.24 3.22
N ARG A 236 0.73 -15.14 3.74
CA ARG A 236 1.95 -15.12 2.92
C ARG A 236 2.96 -16.16 3.41
N ASP A 237 3.54 -16.86 2.47
CA ASP A 237 4.72 -17.70 2.71
C ASP A 237 5.99 -16.93 2.33
N ILE A 238 7.13 -17.61 2.42
CA ILE A 238 8.42 -17.14 1.92
C ILE A 238 8.27 -16.77 0.43
N ILE A 239 8.81 -15.61 0.06
CA ILE A 239 8.86 -15.11 -1.31
C ILE A 239 10.02 -15.79 -2.03
N GLU A 240 9.73 -16.39 -3.18
CA GLU A 240 10.72 -17.05 -4.02
C GLU A 240 10.63 -16.52 -5.45
N ASP A 241 11.78 -16.18 -6.03
CA ASP A 241 11.93 -15.90 -7.45
C ASP A 241 13.25 -16.51 -7.92
N LYS A 242 13.17 -17.59 -8.70
CA LYS A 242 14.34 -18.38 -9.10
C LYS A 242 15.36 -17.55 -9.88
N GLN A 243 14.91 -16.60 -10.69
CA GLN A 243 15.80 -15.79 -11.52
C GLN A 243 16.61 -14.84 -10.63
N LEU A 244 15.94 -14.13 -9.73
CA LEU A 244 16.59 -13.25 -8.78
C LEU A 244 17.48 -14.04 -7.82
N GLN A 245 16.94 -15.08 -7.17
CA GLN A 245 17.66 -15.95 -6.21
C GLN A 245 18.95 -16.49 -6.81
N SER A 246 18.94 -16.98 -8.05
CA SER A 246 20.17 -17.49 -8.69
C SER A 246 21.31 -16.47 -8.71
N VAL A 247 21.00 -15.18 -8.87
CA VAL A 247 21.99 -14.10 -8.90
C VAL A 247 22.43 -13.74 -7.48
N VAL A 248 21.49 -13.50 -6.56
CA VAL A 248 21.83 -13.03 -5.22
C VAL A 248 22.36 -14.12 -4.29
N ASP A 249 21.98 -15.39 -4.48
CA ASP A 249 22.61 -16.52 -3.80
C ASP A 249 24.07 -16.66 -4.24
N THR A 250 24.34 -16.52 -5.54
CA THR A 250 25.71 -16.55 -6.05
C THR A 250 26.52 -15.37 -5.50
N ALA A 251 25.94 -14.16 -5.46
CA ALA A 251 26.58 -13.00 -4.85
C ALA A 251 26.89 -13.21 -3.35
N LEU A 252 25.97 -13.83 -2.62
CA LEU A 252 26.12 -14.15 -1.20
C LEU A 252 27.24 -15.19 -0.98
N LYS A 253 27.25 -16.27 -1.77
CA LYS A 253 28.32 -17.30 -1.74
C LYS A 253 29.69 -16.73 -2.07
N GLN A 254 29.75 -15.80 -3.02
CA GLN A 254 30.98 -15.08 -3.39
C GLN A 254 31.36 -13.97 -2.39
N LYS A 255 30.61 -13.80 -1.30
CA LYS A 255 30.80 -12.75 -0.28
C LYS A 255 30.79 -11.34 -0.87
N LEU A 256 30.13 -11.15 -2.02
CA LEU A 256 29.89 -9.84 -2.60
C LEU A 256 28.90 -9.04 -1.73
N VAL A 257 27.97 -9.74 -1.10
CA VAL A 257 26.96 -9.21 -0.18
C VAL A 257 26.95 -10.05 1.10
N THR A 258 26.49 -9.47 2.21
CA THR A 258 26.36 -10.18 3.50
C THR A 258 24.96 -10.78 3.70
N GLY A 259 23.98 -10.28 2.96
CA GLY A 259 22.61 -10.76 2.93
C GLY A 259 21.79 -9.98 1.90
N TYR A 260 20.58 -10.47 1.64
CA TYR A 260 19.64 -9.82 0.74
C TYR A 260 18.19 -10.06 1.18
N ASN A 261 17.29 -9.22 0.68
CA ASN A 261 15.85 -9.39 0.84
C ASN A 261 15.20 -9.63 -0.53
N LEU A 262 14.25 -10.54 -0.62
CA LEU A 262 13.30 -10.66 -1.73
C LEU A 262 11.97 -10.04 -1.32
N LYS A 263 11.42 -9.23 -2.22
CA LYS A 263 10.15 -8.51 -2.03
C LYS A 263 9.31 -8.56 -3.29
N ASP A 264 8.03 -8.28 -3.13
CA ASP A 264 7.05 -8.21 -4.20
C ASP A 264 6.48 -6.79 -4.25
N SER A 265 6.72 -6.09 -5.37
CA SER A 265 6.37 -4.68 -5.55
C SER A 265 4.87 -4.42 -5.54
N ARG A 266 4.04 -5.47 -5.61
CA ARG A 266 2.58 -5.34 -5.41
C ARG A 266 2.22 -4.94 -3.97
N TYR A 267 3.15 -5.05 -3.02
CA TYR A 267 2.96 -4.62 -1.64
C TYR A 267 3.52 -3.24 -1.35
N ASP A 268 4.24 -2.62 -2.30
CA ASP A 268 4.84 -1.30 -2.11
C ASP A 268 3.73 -0.31 -1.68
N PRO A 269 3.95 0.48 -0.61
CA PRO A 269 2.89 1.25 0.03
C PRO A 269 2.45 2.48 -0.78
N HIS A 270 3.32 2.97 -1.67
CA HIS A 270 3.15 4.23 -2.42
C HIS A 270 2.85 5.45 -1.54
N PHE A 271 3.31 5.46 -0.29
CA PHE A 271 3.16 6.57 0.64
C PHE A 271 3.97 7.80 0.24
N ASP A 272 3.64 8.96 0.80
CA ASP A 272 4.46 10.17 0.68
C ASP A 272 5.83 9.94 1.36
N PRO A 273 6.96 9.98 0.63
CA PRO A 273 8.28 9.72 1.20
C PRO A 273 8.64 10.69 2.33
N ASN A 274 8.15 11.94 2.30
CA ASN A 274 8.41 12.91 3.36
C ASN A 274 7.73 12.53 4.68
N LEU A 275 6.66 11.73 4.61
CA LEU A 275 5.86 11.30 5.75
C LEU A 275 6.04 9.81 6.06
N THR A 276 6.99 9.11 5.42
CA THR A 276 7.15 7.66 5.56
C THR A 276 8.35 7.25 6.40
N LEU A 277 8.18 6.20 7.22
CA LEU A 277 9.25 5.35 7.76
C LEU A 277 8.91 3.89 7.58
N THR A 278 9.93 3.07 7.38
CA THR A 278 9.81 1.62 7.23
C THR A 278 10.57 0.91 8.34
N TYR A 279 9.93 -0.03 9.03
CA TYR A 279 10.50 -0.81 10.14
C TYR A 279 10.60 -2.30 9.78
N GLY A 280 11.80 -2.85 9.71
CA GLY A 280 12.05 -4.24 9.34
C GLY A 280 12.10 -5.16 10.57
N HIS A 281 11.36 -6.28 10.54
CA HIS A 281 11.38 -7.27 11.62
C HIS A 281 10.80 -8.63 11.20
N SER A 282 10.90 -9.66 12.05
CA SER A 282 10.44 -11.04 11.75
C SER A 282 9.32 -11.56 12.66
N ASN A 283 9.15 -11.00 13.87
CA ASN A 283 8.09 -11.40 14.80
C ASN A 283 6.80 -10.58 14.62
N ILE A 284 5.70 -11.23 14.21
CA ILE A 284 4.38 -10.59 14.09
C ILE A 284 3.84 -10.01 15.41
N VAL A 285 4.13 -10.62 16.55
CA VAL A 285 3.76 -10.09 17.87
C VAL A 285 4.43 -8.74 18.11
N HIS A 286 5.69 -8.58 17.68
CA HIS A 286 6.39 -7.29 17.74
C HIS A 286 5.66 -6.23 16.90
N ALA A 287 5.29 -6.53 15.65
CA ALA A 287 4.52 -5.61 14.81
C ALA A 287 3.20 -5.17 15.48
N LEU A 288 2.44 -6.12 16.03
CA LEU A 288 1.18 -5.80 16.70
C LEU A 288 1.40 -4.93 17.95
N GLN A 289 2.44 -5.21 18.74
CA GLN A 289 2.79 -4.38 19.90
C GLN A 289 3.33 -3.01 19.49
N LEU A 290 4.10 -2.90 18.39
CA LEU A 290 4.57 -1.64 17.86
C LEU A 290 3.41 -0.74 17.44
N ILE A 291 2.40 -1.28 16.75
CA ILE A 291 1.17 -0.56 16.41
C ILE A 291 0.44 -0.08 17.68
N GLY A 292 0.32 -0.95 18.69
CA GLY A 292 -0.29 -0.61 19.97
C GLY A 292 0.49 0.49 20.73
N LEU A 293 1.82 0.42 20.69
CA LEU A 293 2.73 1.39 21.29
C LEU A 293 2.59 2.76 20.63
N LEU A 294 2.69 2.83 19.30
CA LEU A 294 2.50 4.07 18.55
C LEU A 294 1.12 4.69 18.83
N ARG A 295 0.07 3.85 18.88
CA ARG A 295 -1.28 4.29 19.27
C ARG A 295 -1.29 4.91 20.67
N SER A 296 -0.64 4.27 21.64
CA SER A 296 -0.58 4.77 23.04
C SER A 296 0.21 6.07 23.19
N GLU A 297 1.16 6.32 22.28
CA GLU A 297 1.95 7.55 22.21
C GLU A 297 1.25 8.64 21.36
N GLY A 298 -0.02 8.42 20.96
CA GLY A 298 -0.81 9.41 20.23
C GLY A 298 -0.51 9.50 18.73
N ILE A 299 0.18 8.52 18.15
CA ILE A 299 0.48 8.46 16.72
C ILE A 299 -0.63 7.70 15.98
N ASP A 300 -1.15 8.31 14.91
CA ASP A 300 -2.11 7.71 14.00
C ASP A 300 -1.62 7.78 12.55
N ALA A 301 -0.83 6.76 12.16
CA ALA A 301 -0.27 6.61 10.81
C ALA A 301 -1.08 5.61 9.98
N LYS A 302 -1.00 5.70 8.65
CA LYS A 302 -1.36 4.58 7.76
C LYS A 302 -0.35 3.45 7.96
N VAL A 303 -0.78 2.21 7.83
CA VAL A 303 0.06 1.02 8.06
C VAL A 303 -0.02 0.08 6.86
N GLN A 304 1.15 -0.29 6.33
CA GLN A 304 1.28 -1.32 5.32
C GLN A 304 2.28 -2.38 5.76
N LEU A 305 1.91 -3.66 5.64
CA LEU A 305 2.82 -4.78 5.86
C LEU A 305 3.30 -5.29 4.50
N GLU A 306 4.60 -5.19 4.27
CA GLU A 306 5.29 -5.68 3.08
C GLU A 306 5.99 -6.99 3.44
N PRO A 307 5.49 -8.16 2.98
CA PRO A 307 6.18 -9.42 3.21
C PRO A 307 7.54 -9.39 2.53
N LYS A 308 8.56 -9.93 3.20
CA LYS A 308 9.88 -10.11 2.61
C LYS A 308 10.47 -11.46 3.00
N THR A 309 11.42 -11.92 2.20
CA THR A 309 12.28 -13.05 2.55
C THR A 309 13.69 -12.56 2.68
N SER A 310 14.25 -12.71 3.87
CA SER A 310 15.63 -12.36 4.15
C SER A 310 16.48 -13.61 4.00
N ALA A 311 17.62 -13.46 3.33
CA ALA A 311 18.57 -14.54 3.08
C ALA A 311 19.97 -14.14 3.50
N PHE A 312 20.65 -15.04 4.19
CA PHE A 312 22.00 -14.86 4.71
C PHE A 312 22.72 -16.20 4.85
N VAL A 313 24.05 -16.16 4.96
CA VAL A 313 24.85 -17.36 5.22
C VAL A 313 24.50 -17.89 6.61
N TYR A 314 24.02 -19.12 6.68
CA TYR A 314 23.71 -19.82 7.91
C TYR A 314 24.97 -20.44 8.51
N LEU A 315 25.16 -20.19 9.80
CA LEU A 315 26.24 -20.77 10.59
C LEU A 315 25.66 -21.81 11.56
N LYS A 316 26.17 -23.06 11.51
CA LYS A 316 25.63 -24.20 12.28
C LYS A 316 25.67 -23.95 13.80
N GLU A 317 26.60 -23.13 14.27
CA GLU A 317 26.71 -22.69 15.66
C GLU A 317 25.53 -21.85 16.17
N TRP A 318 24.68 -21.31 15.29
CA TRP A 318 23.46 -20.59 15.69
C TRP A 318 22.33 -21.52 16.17
N GLY A 319 22.55 -22.83 16.09
CA GLY A 319 21.60 -23.84 16.54
C GLY A 319 20.38 -23.99 15.61
N PRO A 320 19.44 -24.88 15.95
CA PRO A 320 18.23 -25.07 15.17
C PRO A 320 17.38 -23.79 15.22
N GLN A 321 17.03 -23.29 14.04
CA GLN A 321 16.20 -22.12 13.85
C GLN A 321 15.03 -22.48 12.92
N ASP A 322 13.94 -21.72 12.98
CA ASP A 322 12.78 -21.88 12.09
C ASP A 322 13.06 -21.26 10.70
N TYR A 323 14.20 -21.62 10.12
CA TYR A 323 14.64 -21.16 8.80
C TYR A 323 14.50 -22.28 7.79
N LYS A 324 14.16 -21.93 6.56
CA LYS A 324 14.44 -22.82 5.43
C LYS A 324 15.94 -22.76 5.15
N ILE A 325 16.65 -23.85 5.37
CA ILE A 325 18.09 -23.94 5.11
C ILE A 325 18.32 -24.71 3.81
N VAL A 326 19.12 -24.15 2.91
CA VAL A 326 19.58 -24.82 1.69
C VAL A 326 21.09 -24.94 1.77
N GLU A 327 21.59 -26.18 1.81
CA GLU A 327 23.02 -26.48 1.71
C GLU A 327 23.42 -26.53 0.22
N ASP A 328 24.54 -25.89 -0.10
CA ASP A 328 25.15 -25.95 -1.42
C ASP A 328 26.24 -27.02 -1.50
N GLU A 329 26.66 -27.38 -2.72
CA GLU A 329 27.69 -28.40 -2.96
C GLU A 329 29.04 -28.06 -2.31
N ASP A 330 29.34 -26.76 -2.15
CA ASP A 330 30.57 -26.26 -1.52
C ASP A 330 30.52 -26.27 0.02
N GLY A 331 29.41 -26.73 0.61
CA GLY A 331 29.19 -26.78 2.06
C GLY A 331 28.66 -25.47 2.67
N THR A 332 28.44 -24.42 1.88
CA THR A 332 27.80 -23.18 2.32
C THR A 332 26.31 -23.43 2.52
N SER A 333 25.78 -23.06 3.69
CA SER A 333 24.34 -23.08 3.97
C SER A 333 23.76 -21.68 3.83
N ILE A 334 22.67 -21.52 3.09
CA ILE A 334 21.89 -20.27 3.04
C ILE A 334 20.61 -20.49 3.85
N ALA A 335 20.37 -19.62 4.84
CA ALA A 335 19.09 -19.55 5.53
C ALA A 335 18.17 -18.57 4.82
N TYR A 336 16.91 -18.96 4.69
CA TYR A 336 15.80 -18.14 4.22
C TYR A 336 14.78 -18.02 5.33
N THR A 337 14.47 -16.78 5.70
CA THR A 337 13.50 -16.49 6.76
C THR A 337 12.40 -15.57 6.25
N LYS A 338 11.18 -15.84 6.70
CA LYS A 338 10.04 -14.96 6.47
C LYS A 338 10.14 -13.77 7.40
N GLU A 339 10.12 -12.58 6.82
CA GLU A 339 10.13 -11.32 7.56
C GLU A 339 9.12 -10.34 6.96
N TYR A 340 9.07 -9.14 7.51
CA TYR A 340 8.32 -8.03 6.95
C TYR A 340 9.10 -6.73 7.02
N ASP A 341 8.70 -5.82 6.15
CA ASP A 341 8.85 -4.39 6.36
C ASP A 341 7.46 -3.83 6.74
N LEU A 342 7.39 -3.07 7.84
CA LEU A 342 6.17 -2.42 8.29
C LEU A 342 6.32 -0.92 8.01
N SER A 343 5.63 -0.45 6.99
CA SER A 343 5.68 0.93 6.51
C SER A 343 4.57 1.76 7.14
N PHE A 344 4.94 2.96 7.57
CA PHE A 344 4.06 3.92 8.22
C PHE A 344 4.04 5.25 7.46
N GLU A 345 2.87 5.75 7.10
CA GLU A 345 2.70 7.14 6.65
C GLU A 345 2.09 7.98 7.77
N PHE A 346 2.89 8.87 8.36
CA PHE A 346 2.49 9.74 9.47
C PHE A 346 1.63 10.90 8.98
N GLN A 347 0.85 11.50 9.88
CA GLN A 347 0.02 12.67 9.52
C GLN A 347 0.85 13.91 9.20
N ASN A 348 2.05 13.99 9.77
CA ASN A 348 2.97 15.11 9.62
C ASN A 348 4.41 14.70 9.99
N VAL A 349 5.36 15.59 9.68
CA VAL A 349 6.79 15.39 9.93
C VAL A 349 7.12 15.32 11.43
N GLU A 350 6.35 15.99 12.30
CA GLU A 350 6.56 15.95 13.76
C GLU A 350 6.36 14.53 14.30
N GLN A 351 5.24 13.87 13.94
CA GLN A 351 4.98 12.47 14.30
C GLN A 351 6.02 11.51 13.71
N LYS A 352 6.45 11.73 12.46
CA LYS A 352 7.53 10.95 11.85
C LYS A 352 8.83 11.07 12.64
N ASN A 353 9.19 12.28 13.07
CA ASN A 353 10.39 12.52 13.87
C ASN A 353 10.30 11.93 15.28
N ASP A 354 9.10 11.87 15.86
CA ASP A 354 8.87 11.25 17.18
C ASP A 354 9.08 9.72 17.19
N PHE A 355 8.99 9.07 16.02
CA PHE A 355 9.11 7.62 15.90
C PHE A 355 10.41 7.08 16.52
N GLN A 356 11.56 7.68 16.19
CA GLN A 356 12.86 7.22 16.73
C GLN A 356 12.90 7.27 18.25
N ARG A 357 12.38 8.35 18.87
CA ARG A 357 12.33 8.48 20.33
C ARG A 357 11.55 7.33 20.97
N ILE A 358 10.45 6.91 20.35
CA ILE A 358 9.62 5.81 20.83
C ILE A 358 10.37 4.48 20.69
N ILE A 359 11.00 4.23 19.54
CA ILE A 359 11.76 2.99 19.31
C ILE A 359 12.91 2.86 20.30
N LEU A 360 13.73 3.92 20.46
CA LEU A 360 14.86 3.90 21.38
C LEU A 360 14.44 3.66 22.84
N LYS A 361 13.23 4.05 23.23
CA LYS A 361 12.73 3.89 24.59
C LYS A 361 12.09 2.51 24.85
N TYR A 362 11.38 1.96 23.88
CA TYR A 362 10.45 0.84 24.10
C TYR A 362 10.67 -0.36 23.19
N ALA A 363 11.49 -0.25 22.14
CA ALA A 363 11.65 -1.30 21.13
C ALA A 363 13.12 -1.62 20.77
N LYS A 364 14.08 -0.89 21.34
CA LYS A 364 15.51 -1.19 21.25
C LYS A 364 16.00 -1.84 22.55
N LYS A 365 16.82 -2.86 22.39
CA LYS A 365 17.55 -3.52 23.48
C LYS A 365 18.94 -2.90 23.65
N ASP A 366 19.34 -2.69 24.91
CA ASP A 366 20.64 -2.18 25.36
C ASP A 366 21.29 -3.05 26.44
N SER A 367 20.57 -4.07 26.94
CA SER A 367 21.11 -5.09 27.87
C SER A 367 20.34 -6.40 27.76
N ASP A 368 20.99 -7.53 28.09
CA ASP A 368 20.42 -8.87 27.91
C ASP A 368 19.08 -9.08 28.62
N ASN A 369 18.93 -8.50 29.82
CA ASN A 369 17.77 -8.66 30.70
C ASN A 369 16.93 -7.38 30.82
N GLN A 370 16.96 -6.51 29.82
CA GLN A 370 16.18 -5.27 29.84
C GLN A 370 14.67 -5.56 29.89
N THR A 371 13.98 -4.95 30.85
CA THR A 371 12.53 -5.04 31.02
C THR A 371 11.84 -3.80 30.46
N GLY A 372 10.55 -3.90 30.13
CA GLY A 372 9.74 -2.76 29.65
C GLY A 372 9.84 -2.52 28.14
N LEU A 373 10.40 -3.48 27.40
CA LEU A 373 10.44 -3.46 25.94
C LEU A 373 9.29 -4.28 25.33
N ILE A 374 8.91 -3.96 24.10
CA ILE A 374 8.03 -4.80 23.29
C ILE A 374 8.73 -6.11 22.87
N ALA A 375 7.94 -7.13 22.54
CA ALA A 375 8.37 -8.49 22.27
C ALA A 375 9.51 -8.54 21.26
N ASP A 376 10.55 -9.34 21.50
CA ASP A 376 11.68 -9.57 20.59
C ASP A 376 12.42 -8.31 20.11
N SER A 377 12.46 -7.26 20.93
CA SER A 377 13.26 -6.05 20.66
C SER A 377 14.73 -6.38 20.38
N TRP A 378 15.27 -5.83 19.30
CA TRP A 378 16.65 -6.06 18.85
C TRP A 378 17.64 -5.03 19.42
N TRP A 379 18.91 -5.44 19.48
CA TRP A 379 20.03 -4.54 19.79
C TRP A 379 20.27 -3.53 18.67
N GLN A 380 20.17 -4.00 17.43
CA GLN A 380 20.28 -3.21 16.20
C GLN A 380 18.94 -3.35 15.45
N PRO A 381 17.87 -2.65 15.87
CA PRO A 381 16.64 -2.57 15.08
C PRO A 381 16.96 -2.03 13.68
N LEU A 382 16.09 -2.30 12.70
CA LEU A 382 16.20 -1.75 11.35
C LEU A 382 15.00 -0.85 11.07
N TYR A 383 15.24 0.45 10.95
CA TYR A 383 14.24 1.36 10.41
C TYR A 383 14.87 2.48 9.58
N PHE A 384 14.16 2.92 8.55
CA PHE A 384 14.73 3.79 7.55
C PHE A 384 13.70 4.71 6.88
N SER A 385 14.22 5.78 6.28
CA SER A 385 13.51 6.84 5.57
C SER A 385 14.16 7.10 4.21
N ASP A 386 13.35 7.31 3.18
CA ASP A 386 13.82 7.75 1.86
C ASP A 386 14.16 9.25 1.81
N THR A 387 13.84 9.98 2.87
CA THR A 387 14.19 11.40 3.04
C THR A 387 15.13 11.60 4.21
N ALA A 388 15.93 12.65 4.15
CA ALA A 388 16.83 13.01 5.24
C ALA A 388 16.09 13.17 6.58
N MET A 389 16.66 12.61 7.64
CA MET A 389 16.21 12.74 9.01
C MET A 389 17.39 13.00 9.93
N GLN A 390 17.14 13.74 11.01
CA GLN A 390 18.14 14.01 12.03
C GLN A 390 18.59 12.68 12.67
N ASP A 391 19.89 12.56 12.95
CA ASP A 391 20.56 11.41 13.58
C ASP A 391 20.63 10.12 12.75
N TYR A 392 19.97 10.07 11.60
CA TYR A 392 20.06 8.94 10.66
C TYR A 392 21.35 9.01 9.84
N LYS A 393 21.85 7.84 9.45
CA LYS A 393 23.06 7.70 8.62
C LYS A 393 22.68 7.29 7.20
N ILE A 394 23.45 7.77 6.24
CA ILE A 394 23.24 7.43 4.83
C ILE A 394 23.88 6.08 4.53
N ILE A 395 23.09 5.18 3.95
CA ILE A 395 23.57 3.94 3.34
C ILE A 395 23.04 3.85 1.91
N SER A 396 23.35 2.76 1.22
CA SER A 396 22.87 2.52 -0.13
C SER A 396 22.12 1.21 -0.25
N ASN A 397 21.04 1.23 -1.02
CA ASN A 397 20.34 0.06 -1.51
C ASN A 397 20.86 -0.28 -2.91
N THR A 398 21.06 -1.57 -3.19
CA THR A 398 21.22 -2.07 -4.56
C THR A 398 20.11 -3.06 -4.84
N LYS A 399 19.23 -2.69 -5.77
CA LYS A 399 18.02 -3.40 -6.14
C LYS A 399 18.15 -4.02 -7.53
N ILE A 400 17.76 -5.27 -7.66
CA ILE A 400 17.58 -5.95 -8.95
C ILE A 400 16.13 -6.37 -9.12
N THR A 401 15.56 -6.17 -10.30
CA THR A 401 14.11 -6.36 -10.54
C THR A 401 13.83 -7.43 -11.60
N SER A 402 12.82 -8.26 -11.33
CA SER A 402 12.25 -9.25 -12.25
C SER A 402 10.72 -9.24 -12.14
N ARG A 403 10.04 -8.71 -13.16
CA ARG A 403 8.57 -8.54 -13.16
C ARG A 403 8.11 -7.77 -11.91
N ASN A 404 7.30 -8.39 -11.05
CA ASN A 404 6.79 -7.81 -9.82
C ASN A 404 7.68 -8.11 -8.59
N TYR A 405 8.77 -8.84 -8.77
CA TYR A 405 9.67 -9.18 -7.67
C TYR A 405 10.96 -8.38 -7.78
N TYR A 406 11.56 -8.10 -6.63
CA TYR A 406 12.89 -7.54 -6.58
C TYR A 406 13.71 -8.16 -5.45
N ALA A 407 15.01 -8.29 -5.69
CA ALA A 407 15.97 -8.56 -4.64
C ALA A 407 16.72 -7.27 -4.32
N GLN A 408 17.04 -7.08 -3.04
CA GLN A 408 17.74 -5.90 -2.59
C GLN A 408 18.77 -6.22 -1.52
N THR A 409 19.87 -5.48 -1.51
CA THR A 409 20.93 -5.59 -0.51
C THR A 409 21.33 -4.21 -0.02
N PHE A 410 21.49 -4.09 1.30
CA PHE A 410 21.89 -2.85 1.95
C PHE A 410 23.40 -2.86 2.18
N SER A 411 24.06 -1.73 1.92
CA SER A 411 25.51 -1.62 1.97
C SER A 411 25.94 -0.22 2.41
N LEU A 412 27.14 -0.13 2.98
CA LEU A 412 27.79 1.16 3.16
C LEU A 412 28.06 1.78 1.78
N SER A 413 27.95 3.11 1.68
CA SER A 413 28.04 3.81 0.39
C SER A 413 29.37 3.61 -0.35
N ASN A 414 30.45 3.27 0.36
CA ASN A 414 31.76 2.95 -0.24
C ASN A 414 31.82 1.56 -0.89
N GLN A 415 30.84 0.67 -0.63
CA GLN A 415 30.78 -0.69 -1.18
C GLN A 415 29.86 -0.78 -2.41
N THR A 416 28.94 0.16 -2.58
CA THR A 416 27.84 0.10 -3.55
C THR A 416 28.30 -0.10 -4.99
N ALA A 417 29.34 0.62 -5.42
CA ALA A 417 29.86 0.50 -6.79
C ALA A 417 30.42 -0.90 -7.08
N ALA A 418 31.12 -1.51 -6.10
CA ALA A 418 31.66 -2.85 -6.25
C ALA A 418 30.54 -3.90 -6.29
N ILE A 419 29.52 -3.75 -5.44
CA ILE A 419 28.35 -4.64 -5.43
C ILE A 419 27.60 -4.56 -6.75
N ALA A 420 27.29 -3.35 -7.24
CA ALA A 420 26.59 -3.16 -8.50
C ALA A 420 27.37 -3.76 -9.70
N ALA A 421 28.69 -3.56 -9.73
CA ALA A 421 29.56 -4.15 -10.75
C ALA A 421 29.57 -5.68 -10.68
N GLY A 422 29.66 -6.26 -9.47
CA GLY A 422 29.64 -7.71 -9.29
C GLY A 422 28.30 -8.33 -9.70
N LEU A 423 27.16 -7.73 -9.33
CA LEU A 423 25.84 -8.20 -9.75
C LEU A 423 25.67 -8.15 -11.28
N LYS A 424 26.19 -7.09 -11.93
CA LYS A 424 26.20 -6.99 -13.40
C LYS A 424 27.11 -8.01 -14.08
N GLN A 425 28.20 -8.43 -13.44
CA GLN A 425 29.04 -9.51 -13.95
C GLN A 425 28.33 -10.87 -13.87
N LEU A 426 27.56 -11.10 -12.78
CA LEU A 426 26.77 -12.32 -12.62
C LEU A 426 25.61 -12.39 -13.63
N ASN A 427 24.98 -11.26 -13.94
CA ASN A 427 23.94 -11.16 -14.95
C ASN A 427 23.93 -9.78 -15.64
N PRO A 428 24.49 -9.64 -16.85
CA PRO A 428 24.56 -8.36 -17.56
C PRO A 428 23.18 -7.73 -17.87
N ASP A 429 22.19 -8.59 -18.14
CA ASP A 429 20.85 -8.19 -18.58
C ASP A 429 19.93 -7.80 -17.41
N ILE A 430 20.38 -7.97 -16.17
CA ILE A 430 19.53 -7.70 -15.01
C ILE A 430 19.22 -6.20 -14.86
N GLN A 431 17.96 -5.85 -14.60
CA GLN A 431 17.60 -4.47 -14.29
C GLN A 431 18.10 -4.14 -12.88
N LEU A 432 19.09 -3.26 -12.79
CA LEU A 432 19.77 -2.89 -11.55
C LEU A 432 19.63 -1.38 -11.31
N GLU A 433 19.31 -1.03 -10.08
CA GLU A 433 19.28 0.34 -9.58
C GLU A 433 20.00 0.41 -8.24
N SER A 434 20.77 1.47 -8.02
CA SER A 434 21.37 1.77 -6.73
C SER A 434 21.00 3.19 -6.31
N TYR A 435 20.56 3.36 -5.07
CA TYR A 435 20.16 4.65 -4.51
C TYR A 435 20.50 4.73 -3.02
N SER A 436 20.62 5.96 -2.53
CA SER A 436 20.92 6.22 -1.12
C SER A 436 19.66 6.51 -0.32
N PHE A 437 19.67 6.12 0.94
CA PHE A 437 18.58 6.36 1.88
C PHE A 437 19.14 6.46 3.31
N TRP A 438 18.30 6.88 4.26
CA TRP A 438 18.69 7.20 5.64
C TRP A 438 18.22 6.10 6.58
N VAL A 439 19.10 5.59 7.43
CA VAL A 439 18.80 4.52 8.39
C VAL A 439 19.15 4.93 9.80
N ASP A 440 18.56 4.24 10.77
CA ASP A 440 18.88 4.42 12.16
C ASP A 440 20.35 4.10 12.48
N GLU A 441 20.92 4.84 13.43
CA GLU A 441 22.33 4.64 13.79
C GLU A 441 22.67 3.21 14.26
N PRO A 442 21.82 2.50 15.03
CA PRO A 442 22.02 1.08 15.32
C PRO A 442 22.23 0.21 14.07
N PHE A 443 21.33 0.25 13.10
CA PHE A 443 21.52 -0.54 11.87
C PHE A 443 22.77 -0.13 11.07
N TYR A 444 23.12 1.15 11.07
CA TYR A 444 24.36 1.61 10.45
C TYR A 444 25.60 0.96 11.11
N ARG A 445 25.64 0.89 12.44
CA ARG A 445 26.72 0.21 13.19
C ARG A 445 26.78 -1.28 12.85
N TYR A 446 25.64 -1.93 12.70
CA TYR A 446 25.56 -3.32 12.25
C TYR A 446 26.26 -3.54 10.91
N LEU A 447 26.06 -2.65 9.93
CA LEU A 447 26.75 -2.72 8.64
C LEU A 447 28.27 -2.47 8.73
N GLN A 448 28.73 -1.79 9.78
CA GLN A 448 30.16 -1.63 10.08
C GLN A 448 30.76 -2.86 10.80
N GLY A 449 29.92 -3.84 11.18
CA GLY A 449 30.32 -5.02 11.94
C GLY A 449 30.28 -4.82 13.46
N ASP A 450 29.65 -3.75 13.95
CA ASP A 450 29.42 -3.51 15.38
C ASP A 450 28.00 -3.95 15.78
N TYR A 451 27.90 -4.78 16.81
CA TYR A 451 26.69 -5.52 17.16
C TYR A 451 26.25 -5.35 18.62
N LYS A 452 26.86 -4.41 19.36
CA LYS A 452 26.52 -4.12 20.76
C LYS A 452 25.99 -2.71 20.98
#